data_AF-A0A9W6QF62-F1
#
_entry.id   AF-A0A9W6QF62-F1
#
_cell.length_a   1.000
_cell.length_b   1.000
_cell.length_c   1.000
_cell.angle_alpha   90.00
_cell.angle_beta   90.00
_cell.angle_gamma   90.00
#
_symmetry.space_group_name_H-M   'P 1'
#
loop_
_entity.id
_entity.type
_entity.pdbx_description
1 polymer ?
#
loop_
_entity_poly.entity_id
_entity_poly.type
_entity_poly.pdbx_seq_one_letter_code
_entity_poly.pdbx_strand_id
1 'polypeptide(L)'
;MVISASKGGRVVRLPASRPGQPAAPPPAEPAGAHNVVAIRLQPGETVAVNPAPEPEPASPKREDFDFLGHTFYMASKELSAKLPFIGLTATEYDVWHTMLGAQLKGGIVPITVIKLGERLGIGRKEAGEALARFLDMGFMWLERRGRYRINPRIAFWGSSAEQQRALALMPDSIPEIRLPEGEVRPPRRTRRPKLESL
;
A
#
# COMPACT_ATOMS: atom_id res chain seq x y z
N MET A 1 51.80 9.43 -53.32
CA MET A 1 51.42 8.00 -53.30
C MET A 1 49.90 7.94 -53.26
N VAL A 2 49.30 7.29 -54.25
CA VAL A 2 47.87 7.29 -54.59
C VAL A 2 47.29 5.91 -54.23
N ILE A 3 46.23 5.86 -53.42
CA ILE A 3 45.23 4.76 -53.29
C ILE A 3 43.97 5.44 -52.68
N SER A 4 42.87 5.73 -53.37
CA SER A 4 41.91 4.97 -54.20
C SER A 4 40.93 4.06 -53.43
N ALA A 5 39.70 4.58 -53.30
CA ALA A 5 38.34 4.01 -53.27
C ALA A 5 37.99 2.57 -52.81
N SER A 6 36.94 2.49 -51.97
CA SER A 6 35.90 1.42 -51.96
C SER A 6 34.61 2.00 -51.32
N LYS A 7 33.61 2.38 -52.13
CA LYS A 7 32.40 1.63 -52.54
C LYS A 7 31.35 1.38 -51.42
N GLY A 8 30.23 2.10 -51.55
CA GLY A 8 28.93 1.44 -51.77
C GLY A 8 28.09 1.09 -50.54
N GLY A 9 27.58 2.09 -49.81
CA GLY A 9 26.44 1.92 -48.88
C GLY A 9 25.15 2.47 -49.52
N ARG A 10 24.30 1.57 -50.01
CA ARG A 10 23.01 1.88 -50.66
C ARG A 10 22.00 2.31 -49.58
N VAL A 11 21.65 3.59 -49.53
CA VAL A 11 20.57 4.09 -48.67
C VAL A 11 19.22 3.75 -49.32
N VAL A 12 18.54 2.74 -48.79
CA VAL A 12 17.15 2.46 -49.15
C VAL A 12 16.25 3.41 -48.37
N ARG A 13 15.73 4.44 -49.06
CA ARG A 13 14.63 5.28 -48.55
C ARG A 13 13.36 4.44 -48.53
N LEU A 14 12.85 4.15 -47.34
CA LEU A 14 11.49 3.65 -47.13
C LEU A 14 10.47 4.76 -47.51
N PRO A 15 9.36 4.43 -48.19
CA PRO A 15 8.35 5.40 -48.58
C PRO A 15 7.59 5.96 -47.37
N ALA A 16 7.29 7.26 -47.45
CA ALA A 16 6.48 7.99 -46.50
C ALA A 16 5.09 7.36 -46.36
N SER A 17 4.71 7.07 -45.11
CA SER A 17 3.36 6.62 -44.77
C SER A 17 2.34 7.70 -45.12
N ARG A 18 1.30 7.30 -45.86
CA ARG A 18 0.13 8.13 -46.16
C ARG A 18 -0.54 8.61 -44.86
N PRO A 19 -1.09 9.84 -44.82
CA PRO A 19 -1.94 10.28 -43.72
C PRO A 19 -3.20 9.42 -43.67
N GLY A 20 -3.36 8.71 -42.56
CA GLY A 20 -4.45 7.80 -42.27
C GLY A 20 -5.78 8.53 -42.05
N GLN A 21 -6.72 8.19 -42.93
CA GLN A 21 -8.10 7.81 -42.64
C GLN A 21 -8.51 7.80 -41.15
N PRO A 22 -9.60 8.48 -40.74
CA PRO A 22 -10.13 8.35 -39.39
C PRO A 22 -10.63 6.92 -39.16
N ALA A 23 -10.13 6.29 -38.10
CA ALA A 23 -10.56 4.97 -37.68
C ALA A 23 -12.05 4.98 -37.29
N ALA A 24 -12.81 4.05 -37.84
CA ALA A 24 -14.17 3.77 -37.39
C ALA A 24 -14.17 3.35 -35.91
N PRO A 25 -15.19 3.72 -35.11
CA PRO A 25 -15.30 3.27 -33.73
C PRO A 25 -15.45 1.74 -33.69
N PRO A 26 -14.82 1.06 -32.71
CA PRO A 26 -14.96 -0.38 -32.54
C PRO A 26 -16.42 -0.74 -32.16
N PRO A 27 -16.95 -1.88 -32.66
CA PRO A 27 -18.25 -2.38 -32.25
C PRO A 27 -18.24 -2.76 -30.76
N ALA A 28 -19.36 -2.49 -30.09
CA ALA A 28 -19.56 -2.76 -28.66
C ALA A 28 -19.32 -4.25 -28.33
N GLU A 29 -18.50 -4.51 -27.31
CA GLU A 29 -18.37 -5.83 -26.70
C GLU A 29 -19.71 -6.23 -26.04
N PRO A 30 -20.26 -7.42 -26.34
CA PRO A 30 -21.36 -7.96 -25.55
C PRO A 30 -20.84 -8.36 -24.17
N ALA A 31 -21.57 -7.94 -23.15
CA ALA A 31 -21.36 -8.27 -21.75
C ALA A 31 -21.15 -9.78 -21.55
N GLY A 32 -20.26 -10.10 -20.60
CA GLY A 32 -19.81 -11.42 -20.18
C GLY A 32 -20.79 -12.56 -20.46
N ALA A 33 -20.35 -13.45 -21.34
CA ALA A 33 -20.92 -14.77 -21.51
C ALA A 33 -20.92 -15.51 -20.16
N HIS A 34 -22.12 -15.73 -19.61
CA HIS A 34 -22.30 -16.82 -18.67
C HIS A 34 -22.00 -18.11 -19.43
N ASN A 35 -20.96 -18.85 -19.02
CA ASN A 35 -20.72 -20.21 -19.48
C ASN A 35 -21.88 -21.10 -19.04
N VAL A 36 -22.96 -21.12 -19.83
CA VAL A 36 -24.06 -22.07 -19.67
C VAL A 36 -23.62 -23.37 -20.34
N VAL A 37 -23.10 -24.30 -19.55
CA VAL A 37 -22.90 -25.68 -19.99
C VAL A 37 -24.27 -26.33 -20.06
N ALA A 38 -24.83 -26.44 -21.27
CA ALA A 38 -26.07 -27.18 -21.51
C ALA A 38 -25.77 -28.68 -21.43
N ILE A 39 -26.09 -29.31 -20.29
CA ILE A 39 -25.99 -30.76 -20.12
C ILE A 39 -27.28 -31.37 -20.70
N ARG A 40 -27.18 -32.06 -21.84
CA ARG A 40 -28.27 -32.88 -22.38
C ARG A 40 -28.31 -34.19 -21.60
N LEU A 41 -29.29 -34.33 -20.71
CA LEU A 41 -29.56 -35.57 -19.98
C LEU A 41 -30.55 -36.43 -20.76
N GLN A 42 -30.26 -37.73 -20.89
CA GLN A 42 -31.24 -38.68 -21.42
C GLN A 42 -32.26 -39.07 -20.33
N PRO A 43 -33.51 -39.42 -20.69
CA PRO A 43 -34.50 -39.89 -19.72
C PRO A 43 -34.01 -41.17 -19.02
N GLY A 44 -33.73 -41.08 -17.72
CA GLY A 44 -33.24 -42.19 -16.89
C GLY A 44 -31.81 -42.03 -16.34
N GLU A 45 -31.08 -40.98 -16.73
CA GLU A 45 -29.72 -40.72 -16.26
C GLU A 45 -29.70 -39.84 -15.01
N THR A 46 -29.40 -40.42 -13.85
CA THR A 46 -29.20 -39.69 -12.59
C THR A 46 -27.77 -39.20 -12.47
N VAL A 47 -27.55 -37.88 -12.59
CA VAL A 47 -26.27 -37.24 -12.29
C VAL A 47 -26.14 -37.05 -10.79
N ALA A 48 -25.23 -37.80 -10.16
CA ALA A 48 -24.78 -37.51 -8.81
C ALA A 48 -23.82 -36.31 -8.88
N VAL A 49 -24.35 -35.11 -8.65
CA VAL A 49 -23.52 -33.93 -8.38
C VAL A 49 -22.93 -34.15 -6.99
N ASN A 50 -21.67 -34.57 -6.93
CA ASN A 50 -20.91 -34.51 -5.69
C ASN A 50 -20.95 -33.04 -5.23
N PRO A 51 -21.52 -32.72 -4.06
CA PRO A 51 -21.43 -31.36 -3.55
C PRO A 51 -19.95 -31.02 -3.46
N ALA A 52 -19.58 -29.88 -4.05
CA ALA A 52 -18.24 -29.34 -3.91
C ALA A 52 -17.87 -29.38 -2.41
N PRO A 53 -16.62 -29.74 -2.05
CA PRO A 53 -16.20 -29.69 -0.66
C PRO A 53 -16.58 -28.33 -0.10
N GLU A 54 -17.32 -28.33 1.01
CA GLU A 54 -17.73 -27.09 1.67
C GLU A 54 -16.49 -26.19 1.76
N PRO A 55 -16.55 -24.93 1.30
CA PRO A 55 -15.44 -24.02 1.49
C PRO A 55 -15.25 -23.94 3.00
N GLU A 56 -14.18 -24.55 3.51
CA GLU A 56 -13.83 -24.43 4.92
C GLU A 56 -13.91 -22.95 5.26
N PRO A 57 -14.71 -22.52 6.24
CA PRO A 57 -14.61 -21.18 6.74
C PRO A 57 -13.31 -21.13 7.56
N ALA A 58 -12.18 -21.12 6.87
CA ALA A 58 -10.99 -20.46 7.36
C ALA A 58 -11.35 -18.97 7.43
N SER A 59 -12.19 -18.61 8.40
CA SER A 59 -12.24 -17.26 8.90
C SER A 59 -10.82 -17.06 9.44
N PRO A 60 -9.95 -16.31 8.76
CA PRO A 60 -8.68 -15.97 9.38
C PRO A 60 -9.03 -15.39 10.74
N LYS A 61 -8.39 -15.90 11.81
CA LYS A 61 -8.54 -15.34 13.15
C LYS A 61 -8.37 -13.84 13.01
N ARG A 62 -9.46 -13.09 13.17
CA ARG A 62 -9.45 -11.64 13.03
C ARG A 62 -8.59 -11.11 14.16
N GLU A 63 -7.64 -10.26 13.82
CA GLU A 63 -6.78 -9.63 14.82
C GLU A 63 -7.54 -8.47 15.46
N ASP A 64 -7.19 -8.12 16.69
CA ASP A 64 -7.84 -7.05 17.47
C ASP A 64 -7.71 -5.66 16.81
N PHE A 65 -6.91 -5.56 15.75
CA PHE A 65 -6.71 -4.37 14.94
C PHE A 65 -7.55 -4.29 13.66
N ASP A 66 -8.39 -5.30 13.36
CA ASP A 66 -9.26 -5.27 12.16
C ASP A 66 -10.39 -4.24 12.28
N PHE A 67 -10.57 -3.40 11.26
CA PHE A 67 -11.57 -2.33 11.26
C PHE A 67 -12.92 -2.80 10.72
N LEU A 68 -13.99 -2.52 11.47
CA LEU A 68 -15.37 -2.81 11.06
C LEU A 68 -16.06 -1.54 10.57
N GLY A 69 -16.45 -1.52 9.29
CA GLY A 69 -17.52 -0.66 8.76
C GLY A 69 -17.23 0.03 7.42
N HIS A 70 -18.02 1.06 7.12
CA HIS A 70 -18.24 1.50 5.74
C HIS A 70 -17.22 2.53 5.23
N THR A 71 -16.72 3.42 6.10
CA THR A 71 -15.65 4.38 5.80
C THR A 71 -15.18 5.04 7.09
N PHE A 72 -13.95 4.79 7.52
CA PHE A 72 -13.36 5.51 8.65
C PHE A 72 -11.91 5.88 8.38
N TYR A 73 -11.49 6.97 9.02
CA TYR A 73 -10.11 7.35 9.21
C TYR A 73 -9.84 7.12 10.71
N MET A 74 -9.38 5.92 11.06
CA MET A 74 -9.03 5.61 12.45
C MET A 74 -7.75 4.80 12.48
N ALA A 75 -6.83 5.20 13.35
CA ALA A 75 -5.83 4.26 13.87
C ALA A 75 -6.57 3.25 14.75
N SER A 76 -6.06 2.02 14.81
CA SER A 76 -6.69 0.98 15.62
C SER A 76 -6.72 1.43 17.08
N LYS A 77 -7.83 1.16 17.77
CA LYS A 77 -8.00 1.53 19.18
C LYS A 77 -6.85 1.00 20.02
N GLU A 78 -6.42 -0.22 19.72
CA GLU A 78 -5.28 -0.85 20.37
C GLU A 78 -3.96 -0.13 20.10
N LEU A 79 -3.66 0.25 18.84
CA LEU A 79 -2.47 1.06 18.57
C LEU A 79 -2.54 2.35 19.39
N SER A 80 -3.65 3.08 19.36
CA SER A 80 -3.79 4.33 20.10
C SER A 80 -3.55 4.15 21.61
N ALA A 81 -4.02 3.05 22.19
CA ALA A 81 -3.76 2.71 23.59
C ALA A 81 -2.29 2.38 23.86
N LYS A 82 -1.61 1.73 22.90
CA LYS A 82 -0.24 1.23 23.04
C LYS A 82 0.84 2.22 22.58
N LEU A 83 0.52 3.22 21.75
CA LEU A 83 1.47 4.24 21.27
C LEU A 83 2.33 4.85 22.38
N PRO A 84 1.78 5.22 23.57
CA PRO A 84 2.58 5.77 24.66
C PRO A 84 3.67 4.85 25.19
N PHE A 85 3.53 3.54 25.02
CA PHE A 85 4.44 2.51 25.50
C PHE A 85 5.57 2.20 24.51
N ILE A 86 5.39 2.55 23.22
CA ILE A 86 6.41 2.37 22.17
C ILE A 86 7.61 3.29 22.37
N GLY A 87 7.46 4.35 23.18
CA GLY A 87 8.53 5.30 23.43
C GLY A 87 8.86 6.13 22.18
N LEU A 88 7.82 6.54 21.45
CA LEU A 88 8.00 7.50 20.36
C LEU A 88 8.41 8.87 20.93
N THR A 89 9.39 9.47 20.29
CA THR A 89 9.79 10.86 20.51
C THR A 89 8.71 11.81 20.01
N ALA A 90 8.76 13.08 20.41
CA ALA A 90 7.83 14.10 19.92
C ALA A 90 7.86 14.20 18.38
N THR A 91 9.07 14.21 17.80
CA THR A 91 9.26 14.25 16.35
C THR A 91 8.66 13.05 15.64
N GLU A 92 8.83 11.83 16.18
CA GLU A 92 8.22 10.63 15.61
C GLU A 92 6.69 10.70 15.70
N TYR A 93 6.13 11.20 16.80
CA TYR A 93 4.69 11.44 16.90
C TYR A 93 4.20 12.41 15.82
N ASP A 94 4.87 13.54 15.62
CA ASP A 94 4.48 14.54 14.62
C ASP A 94 4.58 13.97 13.19
N VAL A 95 5.64 13.20 12.92
CA VAL A 95 5.78 12.46 11.66
C VAL A 95 4.64 11.47 11.46
N TRP A 96 4.33 10.64 12.46
CA TRP A 96 3.25 9.65 12.37
C TRP A 96 1.90 10.30 12.08
N HIS A 97 1.53 11.34 12.82
CA HIS A 97 0.26 12.05 12.60
C HIS A 97 0.23 12.76 11.25
N THR A 98 1.36 13.29 10.78
CA THR A 98 1.45 13.88 9.44
C THR A 98 1.29 12.84 8.34
N MET A 99 1.86 11.64 8.52
CA MET A 99 1.72 10.52 7.59
C MET A 99 0.27 10.04 7.53
N LEU A 100 -0.39 9.90 8.69
CA LEU A 100 -1.82 9.61 8.74
C LEU A 100 -2.60 10.71 8.02
N GLY A 101 -2.35 11.99 8.31
CA GLY A 101 -3.10 13.11 7.69
C GLY A 101 -2.86 13.29 6.19
N ALA A 102 -1.77 12.73 5.66
CA ALA A 102 -1.44 12.73 4.23
C ALA A 102 -1.85 11.42 3.53
N GLN A 103 -2.41 10.46 4.27
CA GLN A 103 -2.90 9.20 3.73
C GLN A 103 -4.01 9.47 2.71
N LEU A 104 -3.97 8.77 1.59
CA LEU A 104 -5.03 8.67 0.59
C LEU A 104 -5.80 7.37 0.78
N LYS A 105 -6.95 7.26 0.13
CA LYS A 105 -7.75 6.03 0.09
C LYS A 105 -6.89 4.82 -0.27
N GLY A 106 -7.07 3.71 0.45
CA GLY A 106 -6.25 2.50 0.31
C GLY A 106 -4.95 2.51 1.10
N GLY A 107 -4.73 3.53 1.93
CA GLY A 107 -3.64 3.60 2.89
C GLY A 107 -2.32 4.16 2.35
N ILE A 108 -2.36 4.80 1.18
CA ILE A 108 -1.18 5.27 0.44
C ILE A 108 -0.81 6.67 0.88
N VAL A 109 0.46 6.93 1.17
CA VAL A 109 0.98 8.25 1.55
C VAL A 109 1.99 8.74 0.49
N PRO A 110 1.59 9.61 -0.46
CA PRO A 110 2.45 10.11 -1.53
C PRO A 110 3.30 11.31 -1.07
N ILE A 111 4.08 11.13 0.00
CA ILE A 111 4.96 12.18 0.54
C ILE A 111 6.43 11.74 0.51
N THR A 112 7.31 12.64 0.07
CA THR A 112 8.76 12.40 0.12
C THR A 112 9.30 12.81 1.49
N VAL A 113 10.44 12.23 1.89
CA VAL A 113 11.13 12.60 3.14
C VAL A 113 11.47 14.10 3.18
N ILE A 114 11.80 14.68 2.02
CA ILE A 114 12.10 16.11 1.88
C ILE A 114 10.85 16.95 2.19
N LYS A 115 9.73 16.65 1.51
CA LYS A 115 8.46 17.36 1.73
C LYS A 115 7.93 17.18 3.15
N LEU A 116 8.17 16.00 3.75
CA LEU A 116 7.81 15.73 5.14
C LEU A 116 8.63 16.60 6.10
N GLY A 117 9.95 16.70 5.90
CA GLY A 117 10.82 17.58 6.68
C GLY A 117 10.44 19.05 6.54
N GLU A 118 10.18 19.52 5.32
CA GLU A 118 9.71 20.88 5.04
C GLU A 118 8.39 21.19 5.76
N ARG A 119 7.42 20.27 5.70
CA ARG A 119 6.11 20.44 6.34
C ARG A 119 6.17 20.52 7.86
N LEU A 120 7.12 19.79 8.47
CA LEU A 120 7.30 19.72 9.92
C LEU A 120 8.32 20.72 10.45
N GLY A 121 9.06 21.42 9.58
CA GLY A 121 10.15 22.30 9.98
C GLY A 121 11.33 21.55 10.62
N ILE A 122 11.56 20.29 10.23
CA ILE A 122 12.64 19.43 10.76
C ILE A 122 13.64 19.06 9.68
N GLY A 123 14.83 18.61 10.09
CA GLY A 123 15.86 18.19 9.16
C GLY A 123 15.45 16.95 8.35
N ARG A 124 15.87 16.86 7.08
CA ARG A 124 15.65 15.67 6.23
C ARG A 124 16.14 14.38 6.89
N LYS A 125 17.27 14.45 7.60
CA LYS A 125 17.86 13.32 8.33
C LYS A 125 16.92 12.84 9.45
N GLU A 126 16.43 13.75 10.28
CA GLU A 126 15.51 13.46 11.39
C GLU A 126 14.19 12.85 10.88
N ALA A 127 13.61 13.42 9.82
CA ALA A 127 12.43 12.86 9.17
C ALA A 127 12.68 11.45 8.61
N GLY A 128 13.87 11.23 8.03
CA GLY A 128 14.29 9.93 7.51
C GLY A 128 14.48 8.87 8.59
N GLU A 129 15.09 9.23 9.72
CA GLU A 129 15.28 8.35 10.88
C GLU A 129 13.94 7.94 11.51
N ALA A 130 13.02 8.90 11.67
CA ALA A 130 11.67 8.60 12.16
C ALA A 130 10.92 7.64 11.21
N LEU A 131 10.97 7.87 9.90
CA LEU A 131 10.37 6.98 8.90
C LEU A 131 11.01 5.59 8.89
N ALA A 132 12.34 5.50 8.99
CA ALA A 132 13.04 4.23 9.07
C ALA A 132 12.53 3.40 10.26
N ARG A 133 12.39 4.03 11.44
CA ARG A 133 11.83 3.37 12.61
C ARG A 133 10.41 2.84 12.37
N PHE A 134 9.55 3.58 11.66
CA PHE A 134 8.21 3.10 11.33
C PHE A 134 8.20 1.91 10.34
N LEU A 135 9.16 1.88 9.41
CA LEU A 135 9.36 0.74 8.52
C LEU A 135 9.81 -0.50 9.33
N ASP A 136 10.77 -0.32 10.23
CA ASP A 136 11.31 -1.39 11.08
C ASP A 136 10.26 -1.97 12.04
N MET A 137 9.32 -1.15 12.52
CA MET A 137 8.19 -1.58 13.35
C MET A 137 7.03 -2.21 12.57
N GLY A 138 7.11 -2.26 11.23
CA GLY A 138 6.02 -2.77 10.39
C GLY A 138 4.78 -1.87 10.33
N PHE A 139 4.91 -0.59 10.73
CA PHE A 139 3.80 0.36 10.71
C PHE A 139 3.43 0.80 9.30
N MET A 140 4.40 0.73 8.40
CA MET A 140 4.26 1.06 7.00
C MET A 140 5.33 0.32 6.19
N TRP A 141 5.20 0.37 4.88
CA TRP A 141 6.26 -0.05 3.96
C TRP A 141 6.43 0.95 2.82
N LEU A 142 7.57 0.87 2.16
CA LEU A 142 7.86 1.66 0.97
C LEU A 142 7.33 0.92 -0.27
N GLU A 143 6.37 1.50 -1.00
CA GLU A 143 5.98 0.95 -2.31
C GLU A 143 7.02 1.33 -3.38
N ARG A 144 7.42 2.61 -3.36
CA ARG A 144 8.41 3.20 -4.25
C ARG A 144 8.92 4.49 -3.63
N ARG A 145 10.01 5.03 -4.17
CA ARG A 145 10.61 6.27 -3.66
C ARG A 145 9.56 7.39 -3.53
N GLY A 146 9.37 7.88 -2.30
CA GLY A 146 8.42 8.95 -2.00
C GLY A 146 6.95 8.53 -1.95
N ARG A 147 6.68 7.22 -1.87
CA ARG A 147 5.34 6.67 -1.70
C ARG A 147 5.39 5.53 -0.69
N TYR A 148 4.77 5.77 0.45
CA TYR A 148 4.63 4.79 1.51
C TYR A 148 3.21 4.22 1.50
N ARG A 149 3.03 3.05 2.08
CA ARG A 149 1.71 2.53 2.42
C ARG A 149 1.69 2.17 3.90
N ILE A 150 0.69 2.68 4.60
CA ILE A 150 0.47 2.38 6.02
C ILE A 150 -0.09 0.97 6.13
N ASN A 151 0.35 0.24 7.15
CA ASN A 151 -0.13 -1.09 7.42
C ASN A 151 -1.66 -1.08 7.66
N PRO A 152 -2.46 -1.74 6.80
CA PRO A 152 -3.92 -1.74 6.94
C PRO A 152 -4.41 -2.35 8.25
N ARG A 153 -3.59 -3.15 8.94
CA ARG A 153 -3.89 -3.64 10.28
C ARG A 153 -3.84 -2.51 11.32
N ILE A 154 -2.97 -1.53 11.14
CA ILE A 154 -2.77 -0.47 12.13
C ILE A 154 -3.68 0.73 11.90
N ALA A 155 -3.79 1.17 10.65
CA ALA A 155 -4.62 2.29 10.27
C ALA A 155 -4.99 2.18 8.80
N PHE A 156 -6.27 2.31 8.50
CA PHE A 156 -6.76 2.21 7.14
C PHE A 156 -7.78 3.30 6.85
N TRP A 157 -7.66 3.91 5.67
CA TRP A 157 -8.68 4.81 5.13
C TRP A 157 -9.38 4.17 3.93
N GLY A 158 -10.62 3.73 4.16
CA GLY A 158 -11.46 3.09 3.16
C GLY A 158 -12.53 2.19 3.81
N SER A 159 -13.10 1.28 3.02
CA SER A 159 -14.04 0.26 3.50
C SER A 159 -13.34 -1.03 3.94
N SER A 160 -13.99 -1.87 4.74
CA SER A 160 -13.44 -3.18 5.13
C SER A 160 -13.06 -4.07 3.93
N ALA A 161 -13.82 -4.02 2.82
CA ALA A 161 -13.48 -4.76 1.60
C ALA A 161 -12.22 -4.21 0.91
N GLU A 162 -11.99 -2.89 0.98
CA GLU A 162 -10.74 -2.28 0.50
C GLU A 162 -9.56 -2.61 1.42
N GLN A 163 -9.81 -2.71 2.73
CA GLN A 163 -8.79 -3.11 3.70
C GLN A 163 -8.33 -4.55 3.43
N GLN A 164 -9.25 -5.49 3.25
CA GLN A 164 -8.93 -6.88 2.91
C GLN A 164 -8.10 -6.99 1.62
N ARG A 165 -8.47 -6.21 0.59
CA ARG A 165 -7.66 -6.11 -0.64
C ARG A 165 -6.28 -5.53 -0.37
N ALA A 166 -6.16 -4.53 0.49
CA ALA A 166 -4.87 -3.95 0.86
C ALA A 166 -4.00 -4.93 1.67
N LEU A 167 -4.61 -5.73 2.54
CA LEU A 167 -3.94 -6.81 3.29
C LEU A 167 -3.41 -7.89 2.35
N ALA A 168 -4.19 -8.28 1.32
CA ALA A 168 -3.75 -9.23 0.32
C ALA A 168 -2.58 -8.73 -0.56
N LEU A 169 -2.36 -7.41 -0.62
CA LEU A 169 -1.24 -6.79 -1.33
C LEU A 169 -0.02 -6.53 -0.44
N MET A 170 -0.09 -6.89 0.84
CA MET A 170 0.97 -6.64 1.81
C MET A 170 2.17 -7.56 1.52
N PRO A 171 3.37 -7.02 1.29
CA PRO A 171 4.58 -7.84 1.15
C PRO A 171 4.86 -8.72 2.37
N ASP A 172 5.31 -9.96 2.15
CA ASP A 172 5.73 -10.88 3.21
C ASP A 172 6.98 -10.39 3.98
N SER A 173 7.72 -9.43 3.42
CA SER A 173 8.91 -8.85 4.04
C SER A 173 8.62 -7.84 5.14
N ILE A 174 7.35 -7.49 5.36
CA ILE A 174 6.97 -6.50 6.37
C ILE A 174 7.09 -7.13 7.76
N PRO A 175 7.83 -6.48 8.69
CA PRO A 175 7.94 -6.96 10.05
C PRO A 175 6.57 -7.12 10.71
N GLU A 176 6.42 -8.19 11.50
CA GLU A 176 5.25 -8.35 12.36
C GLU A 176 5.19 -7.22 13.39
N ILE A 177 3.99 -6.68 13.59
CA ILE A 177 3.78 -5.55 14.49
C ILE A 177 3.86 -6.07 15.93
N ARG A 178 4.94 -5.73 16.62
CA ARG A 178 5.11 -6.04 18.04
C ARG A 178 4.81 -4.82 18.88
N LEU A 179 3.60 -4.76 19.43
CA LEU A 179 3.25 -3.72 20.39
C LEU A 179 3.75 -4.12 21.78
N PRO A 180 4.40 -3.20 22.52
CA PRO A 180 4.87 -3.50 23.86
C PRO A 180 3.69 -3.77 24.80
N GLU A 181 3.84 -4.80 25.61
CA GLU A 181 2.96 -5.09 26.73
C GLU A 181 3.43 -4.29 27.95
N GLY A 182 2.56 -3.41 28.45
CA GLY A 182 2.84 -2.62 29.63
C GLY A 182 1.54 -2.12 30.23
N GLU A 183 1.41 -2.23 31.54
CA GLU A 183 0.30 -1.66 32.31
C GLU A 183 0.59 -0.20 32.71
N VAL A 184 1.87 0.12 32.94
CA VAL A 184 2.31 1.43 33.41
C VAL A 184 3.04 2.18 32.30
N ARG A 185 2.54 3.37 31.96
CA ARG A 185 3.14 4.22 30.94
C ARG A 185 4.57 4.61 31.35
N PRO A 186 5.56 4.53 30.44
CA PRO A 186 6.91 5.02 30.71
C PRO A 186 6.87 6.49 31.18
N PRO A 187 7.73 6.88 32.14
CA PRO A 187 7.78 8.26 32.60
C PRO A 187 8.04 9.19 31.42
N ARG A 188 7.21 10.25 31.30
CA ARG A 188 7.43 11.26 30.26
C ARG A 188 8.79 11.87 30.49
N ARG A 189 9.61 11.92 29.43
CA ARG A 189 10.94 12.55 29.51
C ARG A 189 10.74 14.04 29.82
N THR A 190 10.88 14.41 31.09
CA THR A 190 10.86 15.81 31.51
C THR A 190 12.15 16.44 31.00
N ARG A 191 12.06 17.37 30.04
CA ARG A 191 13.21 18.22 29.72
C ARG A 191 13.51 19.00 30.99
N ARG A 192 14.65 18.72 31.64
CA ARG A 192 15.15 19.64 32.67
C ARG A 192 15.41 20.97 31.97
N PRO A 193 14.85 22.10 32.46
CA PRO A 193 15.21 23.39 31.91
C PRO A 193 16.72 23.53 32.02
N LYS A 194 17.35 23.93 30.92
CA LYS A 194 18.78 24.28 30.94
C LYS A 194 18.83 25.50 31.86
N LEU A 195 19.35 25.34 33.09
CA LEU A 195 19.64 26.51 33.91
C LEU A 195 20.60 27.36 33.08
N GLU A 196 20.11 28.50 32.61
CA GLU A 196 20.96 29.51 32.02
C GLU A 196 21.89 29.97 33.14
N SER A 197 23.16 29.62 33.00
CA SER A 197 24.23 30.22 33.78
C SER A 197 24.27 31.70 33.41
N LEU A 198 23.68 32.51 34.29
CA LEU A 198 23.79 33.97 34.33
C LEU A 198 25.24 34.43 34.40
#